data_AF-A0A381XVY4-F1
#
_entry.id   AF-A0A381XVY4-F1
#
_cell.length_a   1.000
_cell.length_b   1.000
_cell.length_c   1.000
_cell.angle_alpha   90.00
_cell.angle_beta   90.00
_cell.angle_gamma   90.00
#
_symmetry.space_group_name_H-M   'P 1'
#
loop_
_entity.id
_entity.type
_entity.pdbx_description
1 polymer ?
#
loop_
_entity_poly.entity_id
_entity_poly.type
_entity_poly.pdbx_seq_one_letter_code
_entity_poly.pdbx_strand_id
1 'polypeptide(L)' 'MVRFRGYYRCSGTSPERFLDSIATGVVCFDPAHILKHGQLKTRPQWRISTARRTMTDSLNDLYGSVERFDGV' A
#
# COMPACT_ATOMS: atom_id res chain seq x y z
N MET A 1 6.69 12.55 18.37
CA MET A 1 5.88 13.58 17.68
C MET A 1 5.76 13.18 16.21
N VAL A 2 4.54 12.94 15.70
CA VAL A 2 4.31 12.61 14.28
C VAL A 2 4.09 13.93 13.53
N ARG A 3 4.91 14.20 12.51
CA ARG A 3 4.76 15.38 11.64
C ARG A 3 4.15 14.95 10.32
N PHE A 4 3.02 15.54 9.96
CA PHE A 4 2.42 15.38 8.64
C PHE A 4 3.38 15.93 7.57
N ARG A 5 3.65 15.13 6.53
CA ARG A 5 4.56 15.49 5.44
C ARG A 5 3.84 15.80 4.13
N GLY A 6 2.57 15.42 4.01
CA GLY A 6 1.84 15.46 2.75
C GLY A 6 1.04 14.19 2.51
N TYR A 7 0.42 14.11 1.35
CA TYR A 7 -0.39 12.97 0.91
C TYR A 7 -0.24 12.73 -0.60
N TYR A 8 -0.61 11.52 -1.02
CA TYR A 8 -0.73 11.16 -2.43
C TYR A 8 -2.21 11.05 -2.79
N ARG A 9 -2.58 11.61 -3.94
CA ARG A 9 -3.86 11.35 -4.59
C ARG A 9 -3.63 10.32 -5.68
N CYS A 10 -4.21 9.14 -5.52
CA CYS A 10 -4.04 8.03 -6.45
C CYS A 10 -5.37 7.70 -7.12
N SER A 11 -5.36 7.41 -8.42
CA SER A 11 -6.55 7.03 -9.18
C SER A 11 -6.24 6.10 -10.36
N GLY A 12 -7.27 5.47 -10.93
CA GLY A 12 -7.12 4.64 -12.13
C GLY A 12 -6.41 3.30 -11.92
N THR A 13 -6.67 2.61 -10.79
CA THR A 13 -6.28 1.19 -10.66
C THR A 13 -7.21 0.31 -11.50
N SER A 14 -6.72 -0.84 -11.95
CA SER A 14 -7.51 -1.90 -12.59
C SER A 14 -7.19 -3.26 -11.96
N PRO A 15 -8.03 -4.30 -12.17
CA PRO A 15 -7.70 -5.65 -11.73
C PRO A 15 -6.34 -6.14 -12.24
N GLU A 16 -6.01 -5.85 -13.49
CA GLU A 16 -4.74 -6.25 -14.13
C GLU A 16 -3.56 -5.59 -13.42
N ARG A 17 -3.61 -4.27 -13.21
CA ARG A 17 -2.57 -3.53 -12.46
C ARG A 17 -2.42 -4.04 -11.04
N PHE A 18 -3.52 -4.38 -10.38
CA PHE A 18 -3.49 -4.92 -9.03
C PHE A 18 -2.83 -6.30 -8.99
N LEU A 19 -3.18 -7.20 -9.91
CA LEU A 19 -2.58 -8.53 -10.02
C LEU A 19 -1.09 -8.46 -10.39
N ASP A 20 -0.70 -7.57 -11.32
CA ASP A 20 0.71 -7.33 -11.66
C ASP A 20 1.49 -6.76 -10.48
N SER A 21 0.87 -5.88 -9.70
CA SER A 21 1.46 -5.34 -8.46
C SER A 21 1.67 -6.42 -7.40
N ILE A 22 0.80 -7.44 -7.34
CA ILE A 22 1.01 -8.62 -6.49
C ILE A 22 2.19 -9.45 -7.03
N ALA A 23 2.21 -9.74 -8.34
CA ALA A 23 3.25 -10.55 -8.97
C ALA A 23 4.65 -9.95 -8.82
N THR A 24 4.75 -8.61 -8.84
CA THR A 24 6.00 -7.86 -8.68
C THR A 24 6.37 -7.57 -7.22
N GLY A 25 5.50 -7.95 -6.27
CA GLY A 25 5.73 -7.78 -4.83
C GLY A 25 5.51 -6.35 -4.31
N VAL A 26 4.90 -5.47 -5.10
CA VAL A 26 4.47 -4.13 -4.68
C VAL A 26 3.27 -4.23 -3.73
N VAL A 27 2.33 -5.12 -4.02
CA VAL A 27 1.20 -5.42 -3.14
C VAL A 27 1.42 -6.77 -2.48
N CYS A 28 1.29 -6.82 -1.15
CA CYS A 28 1.39 -8.06 -0.38
C CYS A 28 0.14 -8.28 0.47
N PHE A 29 -0.19 -9.55 0.68
CA PHE A 29 -1.21 -9.94 1.63
C PHE A 29 -0.57 -10.05 3.02
N ASP A 30 -1.13 -9.36 4.01
CA ASP A 30 -0.86 -9.57 5.43
C ASP A 30 -2.01 -10.41 6.02
N PRO A 31 -1.78 -11.70 6.27
CA PRO A 31 -2.74 -12.63 6.88
C PRO A 31 -3.22 -12.24 8.28
N ALA A 32 -2.65 -11.20 8.90
CA ALA A 32 -2.92 -10.78 10.28
C ALA A 32 -2.55 -11.86 11.31
N HIS A 33 -1.26 -11.94 11.63
CA HIS A 33 -0.68 -13.05 12.39
C HIS A 33 -0.66 -12.89 13.92
N ILE A 34 -1.47 -12.00 14.50
CA ILE A 34 -1.45 -11.82 15.97
C ILE A 34 -2.75 -12.31 16.57
N LEU A 35 -2.72 -13.58 17.02
CA LEU A 35 -3.63 -14.06 18.04
C LEU A 35 -3.29 -13.32 19.33
N LYS A 36 -4.19 -12.46 19.81
CA LYS A 36 -4.07 -11.84 21.14
C LYS A 36 -5.19 -12.41 22.00
N HIS A 37 -4.83 -13.12 23.07
CA HIS A 37 -5.78 -13.80 23.97
C HIS A 37 -6.75 -14.76 23.25
N GLY A 38 -6.26 -15.54 22.29
CA GLY A 38 -7.07 -16.54 21.58
C GLY A 38 -8.08 -15.99 20.57
N GLN A 39 -8.09 -14.66 20.34
CA GLN A 39 -8.92 -14.02 19.31
C GLN A 39 -8.05 -13.43 18.18
N LEU A 40 -8.57 -13.51 16.94
CA LEU A 40 -8.02 -12.80 15.80
C LEU A 40 -8.13 -11.29 16.05
N LYS A 41 -7.00 -10.66 16.41
CA LYS A 41 -6.98 -9.23 16.76
C LYS A 41 -7.18 -8.32 15.55
N THR A 42 -6.85 -8.79 14.36
CA THR A 42 -6.83 -7.99 13.13
C THR A 42 -7.32 -8.82 11.96
N ARG A 43 -8.09 -8.18 11.07
CA ARG A 43 -8.52 -8.79 9.81
C ARG A 43 -7.36 -8.83 8.83
N PRO A 44 -7.31 -9.81 7.91
CA PRO A 44 -6.33 -9.79 6.84
C PRO A 44 -6.44 -8.51 6.01
N GLN A 45 -5.30 -8.02 5.53
CA GLN A 45 -5.21 -6.76 4.78
C GLN A 45 -4.29 -6.91 3.59
N TRP A 46 -4.66 -6.28 2.48
CA TRP A 46 -3.73 -6.00 1.39
C TRP A 46 -2.92 -4.75 1.74
N ARG A 47 -1.60 -4.81 1.56
CA ARG A 47 -0.67 -3.73 1.88
C ARG A 47 0.20 -3.41 0.68
N ILE A 48 0.62 -2.16 0.61
CA ILE A 48 1.62 -1.70 -0.35
C ILE A 48 2.99 -1.77 0.35
N SER A 49 3.94 -2.45 -0.27
CA SER A 49 5.31 -2.56 0.18
C SER A 49 6.18 -1.52 -0.52
N THR A 50 6.98 -0.81 0.27
CA THR A 50 8.02 0.13 -0.20
C THR A 50 9.43 -0.35 0.17
N ALA A 51 9.57 -1.63 0.55
CA ALA A 51 10.83 -2.17 1.04
C ALA A 51 11.95 -2.18 -0.03
N ARG A 52 11.60 -2.18 -1.32
CA ARG A 52 12.55 -2.29 -2.44
C ARG A 52 12.47 -1.12 -3.44
N ARG A 53 11.52 -0.20 -3.25
CA ARG A 53 11.18 0.88 -4.19
C ARG A 53 10.73 2.12 -3.42
N THR A 54 10.78 3.29 -4.06
CA THR A 54 10.23 4.50 -3.45
C THR A 54 8.71 4.38 -3.33
N MET A 55 8.09 5.13 -2.41
CA MET A 55 6.62 5.17 -2.30
C MET A 55 5.97 5.60 -3.61
N THR A 56 6.53 6.59 -4.29
CA THR A 56 6.00 7.08 -5.58
C THR A 56 6.03 5.98 -6.64
N ASP A 57 7.13 5.23 -6.76
CA ASP A 57 7.24 4.16 -7.75
C ASP A 57 6.24 3.03 -7.45
N SER A 58 6.17 2.58 -6.18
CA SER A 58 5.19 1.58 -5.76
C SER A 58 3.75 2.00 -6.06
N LEU A 59 3.42 3.29 -5.91
CA LEU A 59 2.09 3.80 -6.23
C LEU A 59 1.84 3.87 -7.75
N ASN A 60 2.85 4.21 -8.55
CA ASN A 60 2.74 4.27 -10.01
C ASN A 60 2.56 2.89 -10.68
N ASP A 61 3.08 1.83 -10.04
CA ASP A 61 2.84 0.46 -10.51
C ASP A 61 1.36 0.08 -10.31
N LEU A 62 0.80 0.43 -9.14
CA LEU A 62 -0.56 0.07 -8.76
C LEU A 62 -1.64 0.96 -9.38
N TYR A 63 -1.38 2.27 -9.49
CA TYR A 63 -2.35 3.26 -9.93
C TYR A 63 -2.00 3.86 -11.28
N GLY A 64 -3.00 4.20 -12.08
CA GLY A 64 -2.82 4.87 -13.37
C GLY A 64 -2.42 6.35 -13.27
N SER A 65 -2.71 7.00 -12.14
CA SER A 65 -2.30 8.37 -11.85
C SER A 65 -1.97 8.55 -10.37
N VAL A 66 -0.86 9.23 -10.09
CA VAL A 66 -0.35 9.53 -8.74
C VAL A 66 0.10 10.99 -8.70
N GLU A 67 -0.55 11.79 -7.86
CA GLU A 67 -0.19 13.19 -7.59
C GLU A 67 0.27 13.32 -6.14
N ARG A 68 1.40 14.00 -5.91
CA ARG A 68 1.92 14.27 -4.56
C ARG A 68 1.62 15.71 -4.14
N PHE A 69 1.11 15.86 -2.93
CA PHE A 69 0.88 17.15 -2.27
C PHE A 69 1.70 17.20 -0.99
N ASP A 70 2.60 18.17 -0.87
CA ASP A 70 3.36 18.36 0.36
C ASP A 70 2.50 19.05 1.43
N GLY A 71 2.72 18.67 2.69
CA GLY A 71 2.05 19.32 3.82
C GLY A 71 2.62 20.70 4.06
N VAL A 72 1.75 21.69 4.33
CA VAL A 72 2.13 23.04 4.77
C VAL A 72 2.91 22.98 6.08
#